data_AF-A0A8T0DA90-F1
#
_entry.id   AF-A0A8T0DA90-F1
#
_cell.length_a   1.000
_cell.length_b   1.000
_cell.length_c   1.000
_cell.angle_alpha   90.00
_cell.angle_beta   90.00
_cell.angle_gamma   90.00
#
_symmetry.space_group_name_H-M   'P 1'
#
loop_
_entity.id
_entity.type
_entity.pdbx_description
1 polymer ?
#
loop_
_entity_poly.entity_id
_entity_poly.type
_entity_poly.pdbx_seq_one_letter_code
_entity_poly.pdbx_strand_id
1 'polypeptide(L)'
;MDLLKTLLMMFAVYGTGNTSCSSEFTSDSVDLCAARVGQSQSFCGAANQCTQLGNNISAIVFLIGRNAPKLPEQGLEHWTGVNQLLVYRNALKTGWYDVNPNTPEYTTASDFQWGPTQPQGKEPVTTYRQTLKTYDDYPMVITSAPFPVFCEYGAPLAKTNMGIKFWSTVPVPLTNFVQSNMPFYGCFNEILPKFTPIQCAVA
;
A
#
# COMPACT_ATOMS: atom_id res chain seq x y z
N MET A 1 -21.50 -59.16 18.47
CA MET A 1 -21.27 -59.45 17.04
C MET A 1 -21.91 -58.34 16.22
N ASP A 2 -21.55 -57.08 16.43
CA ASP A 2 -20.23 -56.45 16.18
C ASP A 2 -19.76 -56.58 14.74
N LEU A 3 -19.98 -55.48 14.01
CA LEU A 3 -19.12 -54.93 12.95
C LEU A 3 -19.68 -53.51 12.69
N LEU A 4 -19.49 -52.61 13.65
CA LEU A 4 -18.36 -51.67 13.72
C LEU A 4 -18.39 -50.65 12.56
N LYS A 5 -19.08 -49.54 12.84
CA LYS A 5 -18.69 -48.15 12.57
C LYS A 5 -17.63 -47.95 11.48
N THR A 6 -18.04 -47.36 10.36
CA THR A 6 -17.13 -46.54 9.55
C THR A 6 -17.80 -45.21 9.26
N LEU A 7 -17.64 -44.31 10.22
CA LEU A 7 -17.86 -42.89 10.05
C LEU A 7 -16.76 -42.41 9.09
N LEU A 8 -17.11 -42.10 7.83
CA LEU A 8 -16.21 -41.33 6.96
C LEU A 8 -16.13 -39.91 7.53
N MET A 9 -15.21 -39.69 8.46
CA MET A 9 -14.62 -38.38 8.66
C MET A 9 -13.86 -38.06 7.38
N MET A 10 -14.47 -37.28 6.49
CA MET A 10 -13.71 -36.50 5.53
C MET A 10 -12.89 -35.48 6.34
N PHE A 11 -11.70 -35.89 6.76
CA PHE A 11 -10.63 -34.94 7.00
C PHE A 11 -10.32 -34.33 5.64
N ALA A 12 -10.97 -33.22 5.33
CA ALA A 12 -10.35 -32.23 4.47
C ALA A 12 -9.06 -31.85 5.20
N VAL A 13 -7.96 -32.48 4.79
CA VAL A 13 -6.63 -32.02 5.10
C VAL A 13 -6.58 -30.61 4.52
N TYR A 14 -6.77 -29.61 5.39
CA TYR A 14 -6.37 -28.25 5.08
C TYR A 14 -4.89 -28.36 4.76
N GLY A 15 -4.59 -28.32 3.45
CA GLY A 15 -3.22 -28.25 2.98
C GLY A 15 -2.55 -27.15 3.78
N THR A 16 -1.46 -27.51 4.46
CA THR A 16 -0.55 -26.57 5.08
C THR A 16 -0.20 -25.55 4.00
N GLY A 17 -0.73 -24.33 4.14
CA GLY A 17 -0.47 -23.24 3.21
C GLY A 17 1.02 -22.96 3.23
N ASN A 18 1.76 -23.56 2.29
CA ASN A 18 3.06 -23.05 1.91
C ASN A 18 2.77 -21.67 1.31
N THR A 19 3.00 -20.64 2.09
CA THR A 19 3.05 -19.25 1.64
C THR A 19 4.35 -19.07 0.87
N SER A 20 4.49 -19.80 -0.23
CA SER A 20 5.62 -19.63 -1.14
C SER A 20 5.34 -18.38 -1.94
N CYS A 21 5.89 -17.27 -1.47
CA CYS A 21 5.99 -16.08 -2.28
C CYS A 21 6.68 -16.41 -3.61
N SER A 22 6.34 -15.67 -4.68
CA SER A 22 7.06 -15.79 -5.95
C SER A 22 8.55 -15.52 -5.74
N SER A 23 9.42 -16.01 -6.62
CA SER A 23 10.90 -15.90 -6.49
C SER A 23 11.42 -14.48 -6.29
N GLU A 24 10.65 -13.48 -6.70
CA GLU A 24 10.95 -12.05 -6.58
C GLU A 24 10.67 -11.49 -5.18
N PHE A 25 10.00 -12.26 -4.32
CA PHE A 25 9.53 -11.83 -3.00
C PHE A 25 10.02 -12.80 -1.91
N THR A 26 10.35 -12.25 -0.76
CA THR A 26 10.63 -13.04 0.43
C THR A 26 9.35 -13.20 1.25
N SER A 27 9.07 -14.43 1.69
CA SER A 27 8.01 -14.72 2.67
C SER A 27 8.53 -14.42 4.06
N ASP A 28 8.28 -13.21 4.55
CA ASP A 28 8.82 -12.75 5.85
C ASP A 28 7.84 -12.98 7.01
N SER A 29 6.56 -13.22 6.71
CA SER A 29 5.56 -13.71 7.65
C SER A 29 4.56 -14.61 6.93
N VAL A 30 3.75 -15.36 7.67
CA VAL A 30 2.73 -16.28 7.12
C VAL A 30 1.82 -15.58 6.09
N ASP A 31 1.70 -14.25 6.11
CA ASP A 31 0.80 -13.50 5.21
C ASP A 31 1.45 -12.28 4.54
N LEU A 32 2.78 -12.22 4.38
CA LEU A 32 3.44 -11.11 3.68
C LEU A 32 4.48 -11.58 2.67
N CYS A 33 4.27 -11.21 1.42
CA CYS A 33 5.25 -11.31 0.35
C CYS A 33 5.75 -9.91 0.01
N ALA A 34 7.00 -9.62 0.37
CA ALA A 34 7.63 -8.32 0.15
C ALA A 34 8.95 -8.45 -0.62
N ALA A 35 9.27 -7.44 -1.43
CA ALA A 35 10.49 -7.37 -2.23
C ALA A 35 11.16 -6.02 -2.04
N ARG A 36 12.46 -6.01 -1.77
CA ARG A 36 13.26 -4.79 -1.84
C ARG A 36 13.72 -4.58 -3.29
N VAL A 37 13.30 -3.49 -3.91
CA VAL A 37 13.52 -3.27 -5.36
C VAL A 37 14.57 -2.20 -5.67
N GLY A 38 14.96 -1.40 -4.67
CA GLY A 38 15.94 -0.34 -4.88
C GLY A 38 15.87 0.76 -3.83
N GLN A 39 16.19 1.97 -4.25
CA GLN A 39 16.08 3.19 -3.45
C GLN A 39 15.47 4.31 -4.31
N SER A 40 14.82 5.29 -3.69
CA SER A 40 14.22 6.43 -4.37
C SER A 40 14.34 7.72 -3.54
N GLN A 41 14.55 8.85 -4.20
CA GLN A 41 14.48 10.19 -3.62
C GLN A 41 13.06 10.77 -3.61
N SER A 42 12.08 10.06 -4.14
CA SER A 42 10.68 10.51 -4.12
C SER A 42 9.71 9.38 -3.86
N PHE A 43 8.57 9.71 -3.25
CA PHE A 43 7.46 8.79 -3.06
C PHE A 43 6.95 8.25 -4.40
N CYS A 44 6.78 9.12 -5.41
CA CYS A 44 6.30 8.68 -6.72
C CYS A 44 7.32 7.80 -7.45
N GLY A 45 8.62 8.05 -7.28
CA GLY A 45 9.66 7.16 -7.78
C GLY A 45 9.62 5.78 -7.09
N ALA A 46 9.36 5.75 -5.78
CA ALA A 46 9.22 4.51 -5.02
C ALA A 46 7.98 3.71 -5.47
N ALA A 47 6.83 4.36 -5.58
CA ALA A 47 5.60 3.75 -6.07
C ALA A 47 5.77 3.22 -7.51
N ASN A 48 6.42 4.00 -8.39
CA ASN A 48 6.67 3.59 -9.77
C ASN A 48 7.57 2.35 -9.88
N GLN A 49 8.59 2.20 -9.02
CA GLN A 49 9.40 0.98 -8.99
C GLN A 49 8.55 -0.27 -8.66
N CYS A 50 7.61 -0.15 -7.73
CA CYS A 50 6.69 -1.26 -7.41
C CYS A 50 5.73 -1.56 -8.56
N THR A 51 5.21 -0.53 -9.23
CA THR A 51 4.39 -0.71 -10.44
C THR A 51 5.16 -1.39 -11.56
N GLN A 52 6.43 -1.02 -11.78
CA GLN A 52 7.30 -1.66 -12.78
C GLN A 52 7.55 -3.13 -12.45
N LEU A 53 7.81 -3.47 -11.18
CA LEU A 53 7.92 -4.87 -10.75
C LEU A 53 6.62 -5.64 -11.05
N GLY A 54 5.46 -5.08 -10.65
CA GLY A 54 4.15 -5.68 -10.90
C GLY A 54 3.87 -5.93 -12.38
N ASN A 55 4.20 -4.97 -13.25
CA ASN A 55 4.07 -5.13 -14.70
C ASN A 55 4.95 -6.26 -15.23
N ASN A 56 6.21 -6.36 -14.77
CA ASN A 56 7.15 -7.38 -15.22
C ASN A 56 6.69 -8.80 -14.89
N ILE A 57 6.01 -8.99 -13.75
CA ILE A 57 5.54 -10.30 -13.29
C ILE A 57 4.03 -10.52 -13.50
N SER A 58 3.34 -9.57 -14.14
CA SER A 58 1.88 -9.59 -14.32
C SER A 58 1.11 -9.75 -13.00
N ALA A 59 1.46 -8.95 -11.99
CA ALA A 59 0.83 -8.96 -10.68
C ALA A 59 0.51 -7.55 -10.16
N ILE A 60 -0.46 -7.47 -9.26
CA ILE A 60 -0.71 -6.32 -8.42
C ILE A 60 0.43 -6.24 -7.42
N VAL A 61 1.27 -5.22 -7.55
CA VAL A 61 2.39 -4.95 -6.65
C VAL A 61 2.35 -3.46 -6.32
N PHE A 62 2.49 -3.12 -5.04
CA PHE A 62 2.35 -1.75 -4.55
C PHE A 62 3.38 -1.44 -3.48
N LEU A 63 3.60 -0.16 -3.21
CA LEU A 63 4.52 0.28 -2.16
C LEU A 63 4.01 -0.17 -0.79
N ILE A 64 4.85 -0.82 0.02
CA ILE A 64 4.43 -1.35 1.31
C ILE A 64 3.86 -0.25 2.21
N GLY A 65 2.67 -0.47 2.78
CA GLY A 65 1.97 0.51 3.61
C GLY A 65 1.93 0.09 5.07
N ARG A 66 0.73 -0.29 5.54
CA ARG A 66 0.47 -0.70 6.94
C ARG A 66 1.31 -1.91 7.41
N ASN A 67 1.84 -2.68 6.47
CA ASN A 67 2.63 -3.88 6.73
C ASN A 67 4.14 -3.60 6.88
N ALA A 68 4.59 -2.34 6.76
CA ALA A 68 6.01 -1.97 6.94
C ALA A 68 6.65 -2.52 8.24
N PRO A 69 5.95 -2.59 9.40
CA PRO A 69 6.49 -3.19 10.63
C PRO A 69 6.85 -4.67 10.54
N LYS A 70 6.35 -5.39 9.53
CA LYS A 70 6.60 -6.82 9.33
C LYS A 70 7.87 -7.10 8.53
N LEU A 71 8.52 -6.06 7.98
CA LEU A 71 9.76 -6.24 7.23
C LEU A 71 10.92 -6.66 8.15
N PRO A 72 11.79 -7.59 7.70
CA PRO A 72 12.89 -8.10 8.51
C PRO A 72 14.10 -7.16 8.56
N GLU A 73 14.22 -6.23 7.62
CA GLU A 73 15.44 -5.42 7.44
C GLU A 73 15.58 -4.32 8.49
N GLN A 74 16.43 -4.59 9.49
CA GLN A 74 16.66 -3.69 10.62
C GLN A 74 17.39 -2.40 10.23
N GLY A 75 16.97 -1.29 10.82
CA GLY A 75 17.74 -0.05 10.88
C GLY A 75 17.51 0.95 9.75
N LEU A 76 16.72 0.63 8.73
CA LEU A 76 16.46 1.53 7.60
C LEU A 76 15.13 2.25 7.71
N GLU A 77 15.18 3.57 7.62
CA GLU A 77 14.00 4.38 7.27
C GLU A 77 13.68 4.21 5.79
N HIS A 78 12.40 3.94 5.47
CA HIS A 78 11.97 3.67 4.10
C HIS A 78 10.61 4.31 3.78
N TRP A 79 10.34 4.51 2.49
CA TRP A 79 9.05 4.99 2.01
C TRP A 79 7.93 4.01 2.36
N THR A 80 6.75 4.53 2.68
CA THR A 80 5.55 3.71 2.83
C THR A 80 4.40 4.22 1.98
N GLY A 81 3.49 3.30 1.64
CA GLY A 81 2.24 3.57 0.93
C GLY A 81 1.20 4.32 1.74
N VAL A 82 1.40 4.55 3.05
CA VAL A 82 0.44 5.33 3.85
C VAL A 82 0.59 6.82 3.55
N ASN A 83 -0.50 7.49 3.17
CA ASN A 83 -0.48 8.88 2.72
C ASN A 83 -1.84 9.60 2.92
N GLN A 84 -1.83 10.92 2.76
CA GLN A 84 -3.02 11.78 2.80
C GLN A 84 -3.22 12.56 1.48
N LEU A 85 -2.76 12.00 0.35
CA LEU A 85 -2.85 12.65 -0.96
C LEU A 85 -4.29 12.77 -1.45
N LEU A 86 -5.13 11.78 -1.11
CA LEU A 86 -6.54 11.78 -1.50
C LEU A 86 -7.35 12.82 -0.71
N VAL A 87 -7.16 12.85 0.62
CA VAL A 87 -7.85 13.77 1.51
C VAL A 87 -6.87 14.30 2.55
N TYR A 88 -6.65 15.61 2.53
CA TYR A 88 -5.81 16.29 3.52
C TYR A 88 -6.37 16.12 4.94
N ARG A 89 -5.52 15.66 5.85
CA ARG A 89 -5.83 15.38 7.26
C ARG A 89 -5.09 16.29 8.24
N ASN A 90 -4.27 17.23 7.77
CA ASN A 90 -3.45 18.07 8.67
C ASN A 90 -2.68 17.18 9.67
N ALA A 91 -2.60 17.55 10.95
CA ALA A 91 -1.94 16.77 12.00
C ALA A 91 -2.80 15.64 12.60
N LEU A 92 -3.91 15.26 11.96
CA LEU A 92 -4.75 14.16 12.45
C LEU A 92 -4.01 12.82 12.26
N LYS A 93 -3.97 12.01 13.32
CA LYS A 93 -3.41 10.65 13.30
C LYS A 93 -4.27 9.64 12.56
N THR A 94 -5.55 9.95 12.35
CA THR A 94 -6.53 9.05 11.74
C THR A 94 -6.89 9.48 10.32
N GLY A 95 -7.33 8.53 9.50
CA GLY A 95 -7.89 8.82 8.18
C GLY A 95 -6.87 8.92 7.04
N TRP A 96 -5.61 8.52 7.26
CA TRP A 96 -4.61 8.39 6.20
C TRP A 96 -4.81 7.09 5.44
N TYR A 97 -4.79 7.13 4.12
CA TYR A 97 -5.06 5.98 3.26
C TYR A 97 -3.80 5.13 3.05
N ASP A 98 -4.00 3.83 2.86
CA ASP A 98 -2.99 2.92 2.36
C ASP A 98 -3.19 2.71 0.84
N VAL A 99 -2.11 2.60 0.07
CA VAL A 99 -2.16 2.33 -1.38
C VAL A 99 -2.53 0.89 -1.71
N ASN A 100 -2.69 0.01 -0.71
CA ASN A 100 -3.10 -1.37 -0.92
C ASN A 100 -4.47 -1.44 -1.64
N PRO A 101 -4.50 -1.88 -2.91
CA PRO A 101 -5.73 -1.88 -3.71
C PRO A 101 -6.73 -2.96 -3.29
N ASN A 102 -6.31 -3.94 -2.48
CA ASN A 102 -7.19 -5.00 -1.98
C ASN A 102 -8.06 -4.56 -0.79
N THR A 103 -7.72 -3.43 -0.16
CA THR A 103 -8.46 -2.85 0.97
C THR A 103 -8.50 -1.32 0.85
N PRO A 104 -9.12 -0.79 -0.21
CA PRO A 104 -9.12 0.65 -0.53
C PRO A 104 -9.83 1.52 0.53
N GLU A 105 -10.65 0.91 1.39
CA GLU A 105 -11.33 1.56 2.50
C GLU A 105 -10.44 1.72 3.75
N TYR A 106 -9.28 1.08 3.79
CA TYR A 106 -8.42 1.17 4.96
C TYR A 106 -7.93 2.58 5.17
N THR A 107 -8.05 3.03 6.41
CA THR A 107 -7.40 4.25 6.88
C THR A 107 -6.77 4.04 8.25
N THR A 108 -5.74 4.83 8.56
CA THR A 108 -5.14 4.82 9.89
C THR A 108 -6.17 5.11 10.98
N ALA A 109 -6.07 4.37 12.09
CA ALA A 109 -6.88 4.55 13.28
C ALA A 109 -5.99 4.98 14.47
N SER A 110 -6.58 5.10 15.66
CA SER A 110 -5.88 5.60 16.85
C SER A 110 -4.71 4.73 17.32
N ASP A 111 -4.71 3.45 16.94
CA ASP A 111 -3.69 2.45 17.25
C ASP A 111 -2.53 2.43 16.24
N PHE A 112 -2.59 3.26 15.18
CA PHE A 112 -1.49 3.40 14.23
C PHE A 112 -0.27 4.02 14.90
N GLN A 113 0.90 3.41 14.70
CA GLN A 113 2.13 3.72 15.44
C GLN A 113 2.85 4.93 14.86
N TRP A 114 2.30 6.12 15.08
CA TRP A 114 2.97 7.37 14.72
C TRP A 114 4.18 7.65 15.63
N GLY A 115 5.18 8.33 15.07
CA GLY A 115 6.29 8.90 15.84
C GLY A 115 5.78 9.84 16.95
N PRO A 116 6.57 10.06 18.02
CA PRO A 116 6.13 10.82 19.19
C PRO A 116 5.52 12.19 18.88
N THR A 117 5.98 12.85 17.83
CA THR A 117 5.54 14.19 17.39
C THR A 117 4.86 14.17 16.02
N GLN A 118 4.37 13.02 15.57
CA GLN A 118 3.88 12.79 14.21
C GLN A 118 2.37 12.47 14.19
N PRO A 119 1.66 12.76 13.09
CA PRO A 119 2.12 13.61 11.97
C PRO A 119 2.13 15.09 12.38
N GLN A 120 2.98 15.91 11.75
CA GLN A 120 3.02 17.36 11.98
C GLN A 120 2.05 18.13 11.08
N GLY A 121 1.45 17.47 10.08
CA GLY A 121 0.40 18.00 9.22
C GLY A 121 0.88 18.86 8.07
N LYS A 122 2.19 18.85 7.82
CA LYS A 122 2.83 19.60 6.74
C LYS A 122 3.11 18.75 5.52
N GLU A 123 3.20 17.44 5.72
CA GLU A 123 3.75 16.54 4.73
C GLU A 123 2.73 15.48 4.28
N PRO A 124 2.70 15.12 2.99
CA PRO A 124 1.59 14.38 2.41
C PRO A 124 1.73 12.85 2.48
N VAL A 125 2.93 12.33 2.63
CA VAL A 125 3.23 10.89 2.60
C VAL A 125 3.93 10.48 3.88
N THR A 126 4.27 9.20 4.01
CA THR A 126 4.94 8.71 5.21
C THR A 126 6.19 7.91 4.91
N THR A 127 7.07 7.89 5.91
CA THR A 127 8.17 6.94 6.02
C THR A 127 7.97 6.08 7.26
N TYR A 128 8.59 4.90 7.29
CA TYR A 128 8.63 4.06 8.47
C TYR A 128 10.05 3.96 8.99
N ARG A 129 10.24 4.35 10.25
CA ARG A 129 11.51 4.27 10.96
C ARG A 129 11.59 2.94 11.71
N GLN A 130 12.25 1.96 11.12
CA GLN A 130 12.49 0.63 11.69
C GLN A 130 13.04 0.66 13.12
N THR A 131 14.00 1.56 13.41
CA THR A 131 14.65 1.68 14.73
C THR A 131 13.68 2.06 15.84
N LEU A 132 12.70 2.92 15.55
CA LEU A 132 11.70 3.40 16.50
C LEU A 132 10.36 2.70 16.35
N LYS A 133 10.21 1.86 15.32
CA LYS A 133 8.97 1.19 14.94
C LYS A 133 7.79 2.15 14.77
N THR A 134 8.04 3.28 14.13
CA THR A 134 7.06 4.36 13.99
C THR A 134 6.99 4.92 12.58
N TYR A 135 5.83 5.48 12.25
CA TYR A 135 5.58 6.23 11.03
C TYR A 135 5.73 7.73 11.26
N ASP A 136 6.33 8.42 10.30
CA ASP A 136 6.50 9.88 10.29
C ASP A 136 5.87 10.45 9.02
N ASP A 137 5.25 11.64 9.09
CA ASP A 137 4.90 12.35 7.86
C ASP A 137 6.18 12.88 7.19
N TYR A 138 6.20 12.85 5.86
CA TYR A 138 7.41 13.10 5.08
C TYR A 138 7.12 13.75 3.72
N PRO A 139 7.98 14.65 3.21
CA PRO A 139 7.77 15.31 1.93
C PRO A 139 7.75 14.32 0.76
N MET A 140 7.10 14.70 -0.35
CA MET A 140 7.04 13.88 -1.58
C MET A 140 8.42 13.60 -2.19
N VAL A 141 9.37 14.52 -2.00
CA VAL A 141 10.70 14.50 -2.60
C VAL A 141 11.72 14.92 -1.54
N ILE A 142 12.85 14.21 -1.50
CA ILE A 142 13.93 14.47 -0.56
C ILE A 142 15.21 14.83 -1.30
N THR A 143 16.00 15.72 -0.72
CA THR A 143 17.31 16.13 -1.25
C THR A 143 18.46 15.36 -0.62
N SER A 144 18.18 14.57 0.42
CA SER A 144 19.13 13.71 1.11
C SER A 144 19.33 12.37 0.36
N ALA A 145 20.04 11.45 1.02
CA ALA A 145 20.23 10.09 0.51
C ALA A 145 18.87 9.41 0.25
N PRO A 146 18.76 8.64 -0.85
CA PRO A 146 17.51 8.00 -1.22
C PRO A 146 17.12 6.92 -0.19
N PHE A 147 15.82 6.81 0.07
CA PHE A 147 15.29 5.79 0.96
C PHE A 147 15.03 4.47 0.22
N PRO A 148 15.22 3.32 0.89
CA PRO A 148 14.87 2.02 0.33
C PRO A 148 13.40 1.95 -0.08
N VAL A 149 13.15 1.14 -1.11
CA VAL A 149 11.83 0.86 -1.64
C VAL A 149 11.52 -0.61 -1.41
N PHE A 150 10.44 -0.86 -0.67
CA PHE A 150 9.88 -2.19 -0.45
C PHE A 150 8.49 -2.27 -1.06
N CYS A 151 8.27 -3.30 -1.86
CA CYS A 151 7.03 -3.55 -2.55
C CYS A 151 6.33 -4.77 -1.95
N GLU A 152 5.02 -4.67 -1.78
CA GLU A 152 4.15 -5.75 -1.32
C GLU A 152 3.42 -6.36 -2.52
N TYR A 153 3.41 -7.69 -2.57
CA TYR A 153 2.62 -8.45 -3.54
C TYR A 153 1.16 -8.52 -3.07
N GLY A 154 0.24 -8.06 -3.91
CA GLY A 154 -1.19 -8.10 -3.63
C GLY A 154 -1.86 -9.37 -4.15
N ALA A 155 -1.71 -9.65 -5.44
CA ALA A 155 -2.34 -10.77 -6.14
C ALA A 155 -1.83 -10.84 -7.59
N PRO A 156 -2.01 -11.96 -8.31
CA PRO A 156 -1.84 -11.98 -9.76
C PRO A 156 -2.83 -11.01 -10.41
N LEU A 157 -2.46 -10.37 -11.53
CA LEU A 157 -3.45 -9.64 -12.32
C LEU A 157 -4.42 -10.66 -12.91
N ALA A 158 -5.69 -10.59 -12.51
CA ALA A 158 -6.70 -11.46 -13.09
C ALA A 158 -6.78 -11.22 -14.60
N LYS A 159 -6.72 -12.29 -15.39
CA LYS A 159 -6.84 -12.22 -16.85
C LYS A 159 -8.27 -11.88 -17.31
N THR A 160 -9.21 -11.76 -16.39
CA THR A 160 -10.63 -11.47 -16.64
C THR A 160 -11.05 -10.20 -15.91
N ASN A 161 -12.00 -9.47 -16.50
CA ASN A 161 -12.52 -8.19 -16.00
C ASN A 161 -12.85 -8.28 -14.49
N MET A 162 -11.97 -7.72 -13.66
CA MET A 162 -12.26 -7.54 -12.24
C MET A 162 -13.31 -6.43 -12.11
N GLY A 163 -14.53 -6.82 -11.76
CA GLY A 163 -15.54 -5.87 -11.32
C GLY A 163 -15.08 -5.24 -10.00
N ILE A 164 -14.56 -4.01 -10.05
CA ILE A 164 -14.32 -3.23 -8.84
C ILE A 164 -15.69 -2.94 -8.23
N LYS A 165 -15.95 -3.47 -7.02
CA LYS A 165 -17.18 -3.14 -6.29
C LYS A 165 -17.05 -1.71 -5.76
N PHE A 166 -17.76 -0.79 -6.40
CA PHE A 166 -17.98 0.54 -5.87
C PHE A 166 -19.08 0.48 -4.80
N TRP A 167 -18.75 0.92 -3.59
CA TRP A 167 -19.71 1.01 -2.50
C TRP A 167 -20.29 2.43 -2.47
N SER A 168 -21.50 2.62 -1.94
CA SER A 168 -22.06 3.98 -1.81
C SER A 168 -21.22 4.91 -0.93
N THR A 169 -20.34 4.34 -0.09
CA THR A 169 -19.39 5.05 0.78
C THR A 169 -17.96 5.08 0.24
N VAL A 170 -17.68 4.42 -0.91
CA VAL A 170 -16.34 4.31 -1.51
C VAL A 170 -16.41 4.40 -3.04
N PRO A 171 -15.71 5.36 -3.68
CA PRO A 171 -14.75 6.28 -3.07
C PRO A 171 -15.44 7.40 -2.26
N VAL A 172 -14.71 7.94 -1.28
CA VAL A 172 -15.13 9.15 -0.56
C VAL A 172 -15.38 10.26 -1.58
N PRO A 173 -16.49 11.01 -1.49
CA PRO A 173 -16.74 12.15 -2.37
C PRO A 173 -15.57 13.13 -2.31
N LEU A 174 -14.87 13.28 -3.43
CA LEU A 174 -13.78 14.24 -3.53
C LEU A 174 -14.38 15.62 -3.80
N THR A 175 -14.09 16.57 -2.91
CA THR A 175 -14.48 17.98 -3.12
C THR A 175 -13.65 18.62 -4.23
N ASN A 176 -12.42 18.14 -4.42
CA ASN A 176 -11.51 18.56 -5.49
C ASN A 176 -10.84 17.32 -6.10
N PHE A 177 -10.88 17.19 -7.44
CA PHE A 177 -10.18 16.12 -8.16
C PHE A 177 -8.67 16.32 -8.19
N VAL A 178 -8.22 17.58 -8.14
CA VAL A 178 -6.81 17.96 -8.04
C VAL A 178 -6.68 18.81 -6.79
N GLN A 179 -5.80 18.41 -5.88
CA GLN A 179 -5.48 19.24 -4.71
C GLN A 179 -5.00 20.61 -5.18
N SER A 180 -5.39 21.70 -4.50
CA SER A 180 -4.88 23.05 -4.83
C SER A 180 -3.52 23.32 -4.17
N ASN A 181 -3.11 22.46 -3.24
CA ASN A 181 -1.87 22.58 -2.50
C ASN A 181 -0.76 21.80 -3.22
N MET A 182 0.16 22.51 -3.88
CA MET A 182 1.24 21.92 -4.69
C MET A 182 2.05 20.83 -3.98
N PRO A 183 2.45 20.98 -2.70
CA PRO A 183 3.08 19.90 -1.93
C PRO A 183 2.28 18.59 -1.87
N PHE A 184 0.96 18.62 -2.00
CA PHE A 184 0.04 17.47 -1.91
C PHE A 184 -0.36 16.92 -3.28
N TYR A 185 0.37 17.33 -4.32
CA TYR A 185 0.21 16.79 -5.66
C TYR A 185 0.61 15.31 -5.65
N GLY A 186 -0.36 14.45 -6.02
CA GLY A 186 -0.11 13.01 -6.15
C GLY A 186 0.80 12.69 -7.34
N CYS A 187 0.92 11.40 -7.64
CA CYS A 187 1.76 10.92 -8.74
C CYS A 187 1.01 10.99 -10.07
N PHE A 188 1.13 12.11 -10.78
CA PHE A 188 0.63 12.26 -12.15
C PHE A 188 1.79 12.42 -13.12
N ASN A 189 1.63 11.87 -14.33
CA ASN A 189 2.55 12.13 -15.45
C ASN A 189 2.23 13.46 -16.12
N GLU A 190 0.94 13.81 -16.21
CA GLU A 190 0.45 15.04 -16.82
C GLU A 190 -0.78 15.55 -16.04
N ILE A 191 -0.86 16.87 -15.81
CA ILE A 191 -2.11 17.53 -15.43
C ILE A 191 -2.71 18.11 -16.70
N LEU A 192 -3.73 17.45 -17.24
CA LEU A 192 -4.43 17.95 -18.41
C LEU A 192 -5.36 19.11 -17.98
N PRO A 193 -5.16 20.33 -18.50
CA PRO A 193 -5.80 21.53 -17.96
C PRO A 193 -7.32 21.63 -18.22
N LYS A 194 -7.93 20.66 -18.93
CA LYS A 194 -9.30 20.79 -19.49
C LYS A 194 -10.10 19.49 -19.64
N PHE A 195 -9.98 18.53 -18.73
CA PHE A 195 -10.93 17.41 -18.73
C PHE A 195 -12.11 17.70 -17.79
N THR A 196 -13.32 17.59 -18.34
CA THR A 196 -14.55 17.53 -17.53
C THR A 196 -14.62 16.16 -16.82
N PRO A 197 -15.32 16.04 -15.67
CA PRO A 197 -15.48 14.76 -14.98
C PRO A 197 -15.98 13.62 -15.89
N ILE A 198 -16.80 13.96 -16.90
CA ILE A 198 -17.29 13.00 -17.90
C ILE A 198 -16.15 12.42 -18.73
N GLN A 199 -15.21 13.25 -19.19
CA GLN A 199 -14.12 12.80 -20.05
C GLN A 199 -13.11 11.91 -19.29
N CYS A 200 -12.99 12.04 -17.97
CA CYS A 200 -12.19 11.12 -17.15
C CYS A 200 -12.85 9.74 -16.96
N ALA A 201 -14.18 9.63 -17.10
CA ALA A 201 -14.92 8.39 -16.87
C ALA A 201 -14.97 7.47 -18.11
N VAL A 202 -14.60 7.97 -19.29
CA VAL A 202 -14.61 7.24 -20.57
C VAL A 202 -13.20 7.01 -21.14
N ALA A 203 -12.15 7.40 -20.41
CA ALA A 203 -10.75 7.19 -20.80
C ALA A 203 -10.26 5.79 -20.41
#